data_AF-A0A519YM25-F1
#
_entry.id   AF-A0A519YM25-F1
#
_cell.length_a   1.000
_cell.length_b   1.000
_cell.length_c   1.000
_cell.angle_alpha   90.00
_cell.angle_beta   90.00
_cell.angle_gamma   90.00
#
_symmetry.space_group_name_H-M   'P 1'
#
loop_
_entity.id
_entity.type
_entity.pdbx_description
1 polymer ?
#
loop_
_entity_poly.entity_id
_entity_poly.type
_entity_poly.pdbx_seq_one_letter_code
_entity_poly.pdbx_strand_id
1 'polypeptide(L)'
;DNDYTGSFIIRGYGPSCLLTDGVQQRTFVKQSLSSIINQVLQPYRANLLPRALNLTSQAPLPYVVQYNESNFDFLNRLLAECHEWFYYDGTTLHFGLAADAPTVALELHKQWSSFQLESERVTRIKILKKSGYEVATVEVPLYHQDLKDEKIVGLRGFTYNEVGGKIEKVKLETGQAFTEERTKNLKVRKFTLPGVREGAVIEYAYTVTSDFLFNFQGWTFQREIPTRWSEFKAEIPEYFDYKMLMQGYVPLTLQTQVTNQAQYTLHTSASIEPGMQGGREAASNETFTAQATNYHWAMKNVPALRDEPYMTTTRDYVARINFELAGQRMPGGGYQNVAGSWEKINADLLASTEFGGQLGRLGFLEAALKPLMAQYSDPAARAAAVRELIIKSVKYDGTNRYSASGALKKSYELHRGTSADVNLLLIAALRQVGLAAQPVILSTRTHGRVNQAFPLLEQFNYVIGVLPLAD
;
A
#
# COMPACT_ATOMS: atom_id res chain seq x y z
N ASP A 1 53.85 15.84 19.43
CA ASP A 1 53.38 16.58 20.60
C ASP A 1 51.88 16.51 20.70
N ASN A 2 51.42 16.13 21.90
CA ASN A 2 50.04 16.22 22.35
C ASN A 2 49.53 17.65 22.19
N ASP A 3 48.29 17.83 21.78
CA ASP A 3 47.48 18.87 22.42
C ASP A 3 46.04 18.43 22.62
N TYR A 4 45.65 18.52 23.88
CA TYR A 4 44.47 17.96 24.51
C TYR A 4 43.21 18.72 24.06
N THR A 5 42.32 18.07 23.33
CA THR A 5 40.93 18.55 23.21
C THR A 5 40.20 18.18 24.50
N GLY A 6 40.11 19.14 25.42
CA GLY A 6 39.26 18.99 26.61
C GLY A 6 37.79 18.93 26.20
N SER A 7 37.18 17.75 26.25
CA SER A 7 35.73 17.61 26.08
C SER A 7 35.03 17.72 27.43
N PHE A 8 34.13 18.69 27.59
CA PHE A 8 33.22 18.75 28.74
C PHE A 8 31.98 17.91 28.44
N ILE A 9 31.69 16.93 29.30
CA ILE A 9 30.44 16.17 29.26
C ILE A 9 29.48 16.83 30.25
N ILE A 10 28.50 17.57 29.74
CA ILE A 10 27.40 18.10 30.55
C ILE A 10 26.28 17.07 30.55
N ARG A 11 25.90 16.57 31.74
CA ARG A 11 24.75 15.68 31.92
C ARG A 11 23.68 16.43 32.71
N GLY A 12 22.48 16.52 32.13
CA GLY A 12 21.29 17.01 32.82
C GLY A 12 20.39 15.84 33.19
N TYR A 13 19.74 15.91 34.35
CA TYR A 13 18.69 15.00 34.76
C TYR A 13 17.41 15.79 35.00
N GLY A 14 16.24 15.17 34.79
CA GLY A 14 14.97 15.75 35.20
C GLY A 14 14.91 15.90 36.73
N PRO A 15 14.11 16.85 37.27
CA PRO A 15 13.98 17.06 38.72
C PRO A 15 13.58 15.82 39.53
N SER A 16 13.02 14.80 38.88
CA SER A 16 12.73 13.49 39.51
C SER A 16 13.97 12.78 40.06
N CYS A 17 15.19 13.12 39.60
CA CYS A 17 16.43 12.59 40.16
C CYS A 17 16.61 12.94 41.65
N LEU A 18 15.99 14.03 42.12
CA LEU A 18 16.00 14.40 43.54
C LEU A 18 15.34 13.32 44.42
N LEU A 19 14.42 12.53 43.86
CA LEU A 19 13.73 11.45 44.56
C LEU A 19 14.54 10.15 44.62
N THR A 20 15.56 10.02 43.77
CA THR A 20 16.45 8.86 43.74
C THR A 20 17.61 8.96 44.73
N ASP A 21 17.72 10.07 45.46
CA ASP A 21 18.80 10.31 46.40
C ASP A 21 18.60 9.57 47.73
N GLY A 22 19.48 8.60 47.97
CA GLY A 22 19.52 7.78 49.18
C GLY A 22 18.34 6.80 49.34
N VAL A 23 18.48 5.88 50.28
CA VAL A 23 17.41 4.95 50.70
C VAL A 23 16.83 5.41 52.03
N GLN A 24 15.53 5.19 52.21
CA GLN A 24 14.80 5.62 53.40
C GLN A 24 14.12 4.44 54.10
N GLN A 25 13.79 4.64 55.37
CA GLN A 25 13.02 3.70 56.17
C GLN A 25 11.88 4.44 56.89
N ARG A 26 10.63 4.18 56.50
CA ARG A 26 9.43 4.84 57.06
C ARG A 26 8.28 3.84 57.16
N THR A 27 7.37 4.07 58.10
CA THR A 27 6.14 3.28 58.24
C THR A 27 4.94 4.22 58.27
N PHE A 28 3.90 3.88 57.51
CA PHE A 28 2.66 4.62 57.40
C PHE A 28 1.50 3.70 57.82
N VAL A 29 0.67 4.15 58.75
CA VAL A 29 -0.44 3.36 59.31
C VAL A 29 -1.72 4.17 59.21
N LYS A 30 -2.76 3.58 58.61
CA LYS A 30 -4.09 4.19 58.42
C LYS A 30 -4.04 5.58 57.78
N GLN A 31 -3.21 5.75 56.75
CA GLN A 31 -3.06 7.03 56.02
C GLN A 31 -3.60 6.91 54.58
N SER A 32 -4.13 8.00 54.04
CA SER A 32 -4.51 8.07 52.62
C SER A 32 -3.28 8.16 51.72
N LEU A 33 -3.43 7.73 50.47
CA LEU A 33 -2.36 7.79 49.47
C LEU A 33 -1.82 9.23 49.28
N SER A 34 -2.72 10.21 49.25
CA SER A 34 -2.36 11.65 49.20
C SER A 34 -1.53 12.09 50.43
N SER A 35 -1.88 11.63 51.63
CA SER A 35 -1.13 11.94 52.86
C SER A 35 0.29 11.39 52.78
N ILE A 36 0.42 10.12 52.36
CA ILE A 36 1.72 9.45 52.24
C ILE A 36 2.60 10.16 51.20
N ILE A 37 2.07 10.47 50.02
CA ILE A 37 2.79 11.19 48.95
C ILE A 37 3.28 12.55 49.45
N ASN A 38 2.40 13.32 50.11
CA ASN A 38 2.77 14.63 50.63
C ASN A 38 3.84 14.53 51.73
N GLN A 39 3.79 13.52 52.59
CA GLN A 39 4.79 13.30 53.63
C GLN A 39 6.16 12.90 53.04
N VAL A 40 6.18 12.01 52.05
CA VAL A 40 7.42 11.59 51.36
C VAL A 40 8.06 12.77 50.63
N LEU A 41 7.24 13.62 50.02
CA LEU A 41 7.69 14.74 49.20
C LEU A 41 7.87 16.06 49.98
N GLN A 42 7.59 16.08 51.28
CA GLN A 42 7.71 17.26 52.14
C GLN A 42 9.11 17.90 52.13
N PRO A 43 10.23 17.14 52.07
CA PRO A 43 11.57 17.72 52.00
C PRO A 43 11.86 18.48 50.69
N TYR A 44 11.12 18.22 49.62
CA TYR A 44 11.37 18.79 48.30
C TYR A 44 10.49 20.02 48.09
N ARG A 45 11.11 21.16 47.79
CA ARG A 45 10.37 22.42 47.58
C ARG A 45 9.51 22.34 46.32
N ALA A 46 8.27 22.83 46.39
CA ALA A 46 7.33 22.78 45.28
C ALA A 46 7.79 23.52 44.01
N ASN A 47 8.67 24.51 44.14
CA ASN A 47 9.26 25.22 43.00
C ASN A 47 10.40 24.44 42.32
N LEU A 48 11.05 23.50 43.02
CA LEU A 48 12.09 22.62 42.48
C LEU A 48 11.51 21.32 41.92
N LEU A 49 10.39 20.87 42.50
CA LEU A 49 9.65 19.70 42.06
C LEU A 49 8.15 20.02 42.04
N PRO A 50 7.66 20.70 40.99
CA PRO A 50 6.24 20.92 40.77
C PRO A 50 5.51 19.58 40.74
N ARG A 51 4.35 19.50 41.38
CA ARG A 51 3.60 18.25 41.53
C ARG A 51 2.11 18.45 41.32
N ALA A 52 1.45 17.46 40.73
CA ALA A 52 0.00 17.41 40.54
C ALA A 52 -0.54 16.07 41.04
N LEU A 53 -1.61 16.11 41.85
CA LEU A 53 -2.25 14.93 42.43
C LEU A 53 -3.68 14.81 41.89
N ASN A 54 -3.89 13.85 40.98
CA ASN A 54 -5.15 13.45 40.37
C ASN A 54 -5.48 11.98 40.72
N LEU A 55 -5.44 11.67 42.01
CA LEU A 55 -5.64 10.30 42.52
C LEU A 55 -7.12 9.91 42.48
N THR A 56 -7.40 8.68 42.04
CA THR A 56 -8.74 8.07 42.10
C THR A 56 -9.00 7.36 43.44
N SER A 57 -7.95 6.83 44.07
CA SER A 57 -8.04 6.14 45.36
C SER A 57 -8.09 7.12 46.55
N GLN A 58 -9.16 7.05 47.34
CA GLN A 58 -9.35 7.87 48.55
C GLN A 58 -9.34 7.05 49.86
N ALA A 59 -9.36 5.72 49.77
CA ALA A 59 -9.40 4.86 50.96
C ALA A 59 -8.07 4.91 51.74
N PRO A 60 -8.10 4.99 53.09
CA PRO A 60 -6.89 4.88 53.89
C PRO A 60 -6.24 3.50 53.73
N LEU A 61 -4.94 3.47 53.48
CA LEU A 61 -4.16 2.24 53.45
C LEU A 61 -3.93 1.77 54.89
N PRO A 62 -4.23 0.49 55.21
CA PRO A 62 -4.13 0.00 56.58
C PRO A 62 -2.68 0.05 57.09
N TYR A 63 -1.72 -0.30 56.23
CA TYR A 63 -0.30 -0.33 56.53
C TYR A 63 0.53 -0.26 55.25
N VAL A 64 1.56 0.59 55.21
CA VAL A 64 2.57 0.65 54.14
C VAL A 64 3.93 0.92 54.78
N VAL A 65 4.97 0.24 54.28
CA VAL A 65 6.36 0.47 54.70
C VAL A 65 7.19 0.94 53.51
N GLN A 66 8.06 1.92 53.74
CA GLN A 66 9.20 2.24 52.89
C GLN A 66 10.41 1.56 53.53
N TYR A 67 11.01 0.56 52.91
CA TYR A 67 12.14 -0.18 53.50
C TYR A 67 13.31 -0.32 52.54
N ASN A 68 14.40 0.39 52.84
CA ASN A 68 15.66 0.33 52.09
C ASN A 68 15.48 0.63 50.59
N GLU A 69 14.59 1.56 50.27
CA GLU A 69 14.28 2.00 48.91
C GLU A 69 14.30 3.53 48.84
N SER A 70 14.57 4.09 47.66
CA SER A 70 14.55 5.54 47.45
C SER A 70 13.12 6.09 47.55
N ASN A 71 12.97 7.42 47.62
CA ASN A 71 11.63 8.02 47.56
C ASN A 71 10.98 7.76 46.20
N PHE A 72 11.76 7.69 45.13
CA PHE A 72 11.26 7.37 43.79
C PHE A 72 10.74 5.93 43.73
N ASP A 73 11.53 4.96 44.16
CA ASP A 73 11.17 3.54 44.09
C ASP A 73 9.97 3.24 44.98
N PHE A 74 9.93 3.83 46.17
CA PHE A 74 8.80 3.73 47.08
C PHE A 74 7.50 4.22 46.46
N LEU A 75 7.52 5.44 45.90
CA LEU A 75 6.32 6.03 45.30
C LEU A 75 5.89 5.25 44.07
N ASN A 76 6.83 4.83 43.23
CA ASN A 76 6.55 4.01 42.05
C ASN A 76 5.86 2.69 42.43
N ARG A 77 6.39 1.98 43.42
CA ARG A 77 5.79 0.74 43.94
C ARG A 77 4.43 0.98 44.57
N LEU A 78 4.31 1.97 45.45
CA LEU A 78 3.07 2.31 46.15
C LEU A 78 1.93 2.67 45.17
N LEU A 79 2.23 3.49 44.17
CA LEU A 79 1.26 3.93 43.17
C LEU A 79 0.86 2.78 42.24
N ALA A 80 1.81 1.92 41.84
CA ALA A 80 1.53 0.72 41.08
C ALA A 80 0.60 -0.25 41.84
N GLU A 81 0.84 -0.47 43.14
CA GLU A 81 -0.03 -1.28 44.01
C GLU A 81 -1.44 -0.68 44.16
N CYS A 82 -1.56 0.65 44.07
CA CYS A 82 -2.84 1.36 44.14
C CYS A 82 -3.51 1.57 42.76
N HIS A 83 -2.93 1.04 41.68
CA HIS A 83 -3.38 1.25 40.29
C HIS A 83 -3.42 2.73 39.84
N GLU A 84 -2.51 3.54 40.39
CA GLU A 84 -2.35 4.96 40.06
C GLU A 84 -1.10 5.18 39.21
N TRP A 85 -1.12 6.19 38.34
CA TRP A 85 0.03 6.53 37.50
C TRP A 85 1.06 7.36 38.29
N PHE A 86 2.33 7.22 37.92
CA PHE A 86 3.44 8.02 38.44
C PHE A 86 4.40 8.39 37.30
N TYR A 87 4.42 9.65 36.88
CA TYR A 87 5.26 10.07 35.76
C TYR A 87 5.64 11.55 35.84
N TYR A 88 6.69 11.94 35.11
CA TYR A 88 7.11 13.33 34.95
C TYR A 88 6.90 13.75 33.50
N ASP A 89 6.17 14.84 33.24
CA ASP A 89 5.79 15.27 31.89
C ASP A 89 6.82 16.21 31.21
N GLY A 90 7.95 16.45 31.87
CA GLY A 90 8.95 17.45 31.46
C GLY A 90 8.90 18.73 32.30
N THR A 91 7.80 19.00 33.00
CA THR A 91 7.59 20.19 33.85
C THR A 91 7.08 19.86 35.26
N THR A 92 6.20 18.87 35.39
CA THR A 92 5.45 18.55 36.61
C THR A 92 5.48 17.05 36.87
N LEU A 93 5.61 16.67 38.13
CA LEU A 93 5.51 15.30 38.61
C LEU A 93 4.04 14.95 38.90
N HIS A 94 3.49 14.02 38.14
CA HIS A 94 2.09 13.64 38.18
C HIS A 94 1.87 12.36 39.00
N PHE A 95 0.81 12.38 39.78
CA PHE A 95 0.30 11.29 40.60
C PHE A 95 -1.16 11.03 40.25
N GLY A 96 -1.48 9.84 39.75
CA GLY A 96 -2.81 9.46 39.29
C GLY A 96 -3.04 9.72 37.80
N LEU A 97 -4.25 9.40 37.32
CA LEU A 97 -4.56 9.36 35.88
C LEU A 97 -4.20 10.68 35.17
N ALA A 98 -3.61 10.55 33.98
CA ALA A 98 -3.41 11.67 33.09
C ALA A 98 -4.77 12.31 32.76
N ALA A 99 -4.85 13.64 32.79
CA ALA A 99 -6.00 14.34 32.22
C ALA A 99 -6.18 13.93 30.76
N ASP A 100 -7.42 13.85 30.27
CA ASP A 100 -7.75 13.45 28.90
C ASP A 100 -6.90 14.24 27.89
N ALA A 101 -5.80 13.62 27.45
CA ALA A 101 -4.95 14.17 26.42
C ALA A 101 -5.60 13.85 25.07
N PRO A 102 -5.57 14.78 24.10
CA PRO A 102 -6.01 14.47 22.76
C PRO A 102 -5.23 13.25 22.25
N THR A 103 -5.94 12.24 21.76
CA THR A 103 -5.31 11.09 21.12
C THR A 103 -4.53 11.59 19.92
N VAL A 104 -3.20 11.52 19.99
CA VAL A 104 -2.33 11.81 18.85
C VAL A 104 -2.16 10.53 18.06
N ALA A 105 -2.50 10.55 16.78
CA ALA A 105 -2.15 9.46 15.88
C ALA A 105 -0.62 9.39 15.77
N LEU A 106 -0.03 8.28 16.19
CA LEU A 106 1.38 7.99 15.94
C LEU A 106 1.54 7.66 14.45
N GLU A 107 1.85 8.66 13.64
CA GLU A 107 2.28 8.47 12.27
C GLU A 107 3.75 8.03 12.28
N LEU A 108 4.01 6.77 11.93
CA LEU A 108 5.35 6.23 11.81
C LEU A 108 6.06 6.82 10.57
N HIS A 109 6.49 8.08 10.64
CA HIS A 109 7.35 8.69 9.63
C HIS A 109 8.80 8.22 9.81
N LYS A 110 9.08 6.97 9.43
CA LYS A 110 10.42 6.61 8.97
C LYS A 110 10.38 6.62 7.45
N GLN A 111 10.72 7.76 6.86
CA GLN A 111 11.21 7.78 5.49
C GLN A 111 12.51 6.97 5.47
N TRP A 112 12.38 5.69 5.13
CA TRP A 112 13.53 4.91 4.68
C TRP A 112 13.97 5.52 3.35
N SER A 113 15.27 5.78 3.19
CA SER A 113 15.86 5.99 1.88
C SER A 113 15.42 4.83 0.97
N SER A 114 14.53 5.12 0.03
CA SER A 114 14.01 4.11 -0.90
C SER A 114 14.46 4.44 -2.31
N PHE A 115 14.82 3.40 -3.06
CA PHE A 115 14.96 3.52 -4.50
C PHE A 115 13.64 3.98 -5.11
N GLN A 116 13.74 4.74 -6.20
CA GLN A 116 12.61 5.08 -7.05
C GLN A 116 12.83 4.38 -8.40
N LEU A 117 11.76 3.82 -8.95
CA LEU A 117 11.78 3.29 -10.31
C LEU A 117 11.56 4.43 -11.30
N GLU A 118 12.42 4.49 -12.31
CA GLU A 118 12.27 5.40 -13.45
C GLU A 118 12.06 4.59 -14.73
N SER A 119 10.93 4.82 -15.41
CA SER A 119 10.58 4.16 -16.67
C SER A 119 10.45 5.18 -17.79
N GLU A 120 11.50 5.36 -18.59
CA GLU A 120 11.42 6.18 -19.81
C GLU A 120 10.75 5.39 -20.94
N ARG A 121 9.78 6.03 -21.59
CA ARG A 121 9.12 5.52 -22.77
C ARG A 121 9.32 6.47 -23.93
N VAL A 122 9.76 5.93 -25.06
CA VAL A 122 9.79 6.61 -26.36
C VAL A 122 8.95 5.80 -27.33
N THR A 123 8.11 6.47 -28.12
CA THR A 123 7.25 5.79 -29.09
C THR A 123 7.11 6.63 -30.35
N ARG A 124 7.21 5.96 -31.51
CA ARG A 124 6.97 6.56 -32.83
C ARG A 124 6.02 5.67 -33.62
N ILE A 125 4.94 6.24 -34.14
CA ILE A 125 3.90 5.52 -34.87
C ILE A 125 3.58 6.26 -36.18
N LYS A 126 3.53 5.54 -37.30
CA LYS A 126 3.05 6.06 -38.59
C LYS A 126 1.56 5.73 -38.72
N ILE A 127 0.75 6.76 -38.94
CA ILE A 127 -0.69 6.64 -39.14
C ILE A 127 -0.96 6.64 -40.64
N LEU A 128 -1.56 5.56 -41.14
CA LEU A 128 -1.78 5.36 -42.58
C LEU A 128 -3.22 5.62 -43.01
N LYS A 129 -4.18 5.57 -42.09
CA LYS A 129 -5.62 5.67 -42.36
C LYS A 129 -6.33 6.39 -41.22
N LYS A 130 -7.47 7.01 -41.51
CA LYS A 130 -8.35 7.66 -40.51
C LYS A 130 -8.71 6.77 -39.31
N SER A 131 -8.95 5.48 -39.52
CA SER A 131 -9.27 4.54 -38.43
C SER A 131 -8.15 4.41 -37.40
N GLY A 132 -6.90 4.79 -37.73
CA GLY A 132 -5.79 4.76 -36.79
C GLY A 132 -5.62 6.05 -35.99
N TYR A 133 -6.53 7.02 -36.07
CA TYR A 133 -6.37 8.30 -35.36
C TYR A 133 -6.45 8.15 -33.84
N GLU A 134 -7.17 7.13 -33.36
CA GLU A 134 -7.29 6.81 -31.93
C GLU A 134 -5.94 6.52 -31.25
N VAL A 135 -4.95 6.01 -31.98
CA VAL A 135 -3.60 5.75 -31.43
C VAL A 135 -2.83 7.02 -31.07
N ALA A 136 -3.32 8.19 -31.50
CA ALA A 136 -2.78 9.49 -31.12
C ALA A 136 -3.17 9.92 -29.72
N THR A 137 -4.22 9.33 -29.15
CA THR A 137 -4.58 9.49 -27.75
C THR A 137 -3.89 8.41 -26.93
N VAL A 138 -2.99 8.82 -26.05
CA VAL A 138 -2.19 7.94 -25.22
C VAL A 138 -2.74 7.97 -23.81
N GLU A 139 -3.02 6.80 -23.26
CA GLU A 139 -3.37 6.60 -21.86
C GLU A 139 -2.17 6.01 -21.10
N VAL A 140 -1.78 6.65 -20.00
CA VAL A 140 -0.71 6.18 -19.12
C VAL A 140 -1.31 5.87 -17.75
N PRO A 141 -1.40 4.59 -17.36
CA PRO A 141 -1.81 4.20 -16.03
C PRO A 141 -0.74 4.60 -15.01
N LEU A 142 -1.17 5.18 -13.89
CA LEU A 142 -0.34 5.64 -12.78
C LEU A 142 -0.92 5.09 -11.49
N TYR A 143 -0.19 4.17 -10.85
CA TYR A 143 -0.57 3.59 -9.58
C TYR A 143 -0.44 4.63 -8.46
N HIS A 144 -1.34 4.57 -7.49
CA HIS A 144 -1.22 5.35 -6.26
C HIS A 144 -1.79 4.60 -5.07
N GLN A 145 -1.21 4.84 -3.91
CA GLN A 145 -1.66 4.26 -2.65
C GLN A 145 -1.17 5.13 -1.50
N ASP A 146 -2.08 5.45 -0.58
CA ASP A 146 -1.83 6.31 0.57
C ASP A 146 -1.23 7.67 0.14
N LEU A 147 -0.04 7.99 0.63
CA LEU A 147 0.69 9.24 0.31
C LEU A 147 1.64 9.10 -0.90
N LYS A 148 1.76 7.90 -1.50
CA LYS A 148 2.65 7.64 -2.63
C LYS A 148 1.88 7.64 -3.95
N ASP A 149 2.51 8.16 -4.99
CA ASP A 149 1.92 8.27 -6.30
C ASP A 149 2.95 8.15 -7.44
N GLU A 150 2.55 7.48 -8.51
CA GLU A 150 3.31 7.51 -9.77
C GLU A 150 3.05 8.81 -10.52
N LYS A 151 4.13 9.38 -11.06
CA LYS A 151 4.08 10.67 -11.78
C LYS A 151 4.69 10.53 -13.16
N ILE A 152 4.14 11.29 -14.10
CA ILE A 152 4.80 11.53 -15.38
C ILE A 152 5.66 12.78 -15.29
N VAL A 153 6.92 12.64 -15.64
CA VAL A 153 7.87 13.74 -15.84
C VAL A 153 8.37 13.75 -17.28
N GLY A 154 8.83 14.91 -17.75
CA GLY A 154 9.48 15.03 -19.06
C GLY A 154 8.60 14.72 -20.29
N LEU A 155 7.26 14.79 -20.17
CA LEU A 155 6.33 14.56 -21.28
C LEU A 155 6.62 15.52 -22.44
N ARG A 156 6.86 14.96 -23.61
CA ARG A 156 7.13 15.67 -24.85
C ARG A 156 6.60 14.89 -26.04
N GLY A 157 6.22 15.58 -27.11
CA GLY A 157 5.76 14.91 -28.32
C GLY A 157 5.57 15.84 -29.50
N PHE A 158 5.53 15.24 -30.69
CA PHE A 158 5.35 15.92 -31.96
C PHE A 158 4.56 15.05 -32.95
N THR A 159 3.80 15.72 -33.80
CA THR A 159 3.20 15.14 -35.01
C THR A 159 3.93 15.70 -36.23
N TYR A 160 4.41 14.80 -37.09
CA TYR A 160 5.10 15.13 -38.34
C TYR A 160 4.20 14.81 -39.52
N ASN A 161 4.15 15.76 -40.45
CA ASN A 161 3.10 15.86 -41.43
C ASN A 161 3.69 16.31 -42.77
N GLU A 162 3.52 15.54 -43.83
CA GLU A 162 4.03 15.94 -45.15
C GLU A 162 3.01 16.79 -45.89
N VAL A 163 3.32 18.07 -46.18
CA VAL A 163 2.54 18.96 -47.06
C VAL A 163 3.43 19.42 -48.19
N GLY A 164 3.07 19.12 -49.44
CA GLY A 164 3.80 19.61 -50.62
C GLY A 164 5.30 19.24 -50.60
N GLY A 165 5.63 18.03 -50.15
CA GLY A 165 7.02 17.54 -50.05
C GLY A 165 7.83 18.12 -48.88
N LYS A 166 7.23 18.92 -47.99
CA LYS A 166 7.87 19.45 -46.78
C LYS A 166 7.25 18.83 -45.52
N ILE A 167 8.09 18.58 -44.52
CA ILE A 167 7.64 18.08 -43.22
C ILE A 167 7.27 19.26 -42.33
N GLU A 168 5.99 19.39 -42.03
CA GLU A 168 5.45 20.23 -40.98
C GLU A 168 5.49 19.49 -39.64
N LYS A 169 5.88 20.19 -38.58
CA LYS A 169 6.03 19.66 -37.22
C LYS A 169 5.08 20.39 -36.27
N VAL A 170 4.17 19.66 -35.65
CA VAL A 170 3.22 20.20 -34.66
C VAL A 170 3.60 19.67 -33.28
N LYS A 171 3.81 20.57 -32.31
CA LYS A 171 4.21 20.21 -30.94
C LYS A 171 3.01 19.80 -30.10
N LEU A 172 3.21 18.82 -29.22
CA LEU A 172 2.26 18.47 -28.16
C LEU A 172 2.25 19.56 -27.07
N GLU A 173 1.08 20.11 -26.80
CA GLU A 173 0.85 21.01 -25.68
C GLU A 173 0.51 20.21 -24.42
N THR A 174 1.44 20.11 -23.48
CA THR A 174 1.31 19.24 -22.30
C THR A 174 0.25 19.73 -21.31
N GLY A 175 -0.10 21.01 -21.33
CA GLY A 175 -1.16 21.60 -20.50
C GLY A 175 -2.57 21.08 -20.82
N GLN A 176 -2.77 20.50 -22.01
CA GLN A 176 -4.06 19.90 -22.41
C GLN A 176 -4.21 18.44 -21.98
N ALA A 177 -3.18 17.84 -21.38
CA ALA A 177 -3.29 16.51 -20.82
C ALA A 177 -4.13 16.56 -19.53
N PHE A 178 -5.04 15.60 -19.36
CA PHE A 178 -5.90 15.49 -18.20
C PHE A 178 -5.70 14.15 -17.47
N THR A 179 -6.12 14.09 -16.22
CA THR A 179 -6.01 12.90 -15.37
C THR A 179 -7.40 12.52 -14.90
N GLU A 180 -7.75 11.24 -15.01
CA GLU A 180 -8.98 10.69 -14.45
C GLU A 180 -8.66 9.63 -13.39
N GLU A 181 -9.50 9.54 -12.35
CA GLU A 181 -9.45 8.46 -11.38
C GLU A 181 -10.28 7.29 -11.90
N ARG A 182 -9.62 6.17 -12.23
CA ARG A 182 -10.26 4.98 -12.79
C ARG A 182 -10.62 3.97 -11.72
N THR A 183 -9.79 3.88 -10.66
CA THR A 183 -10.07 3.12 -9.44
C THR A 183 -9.48 3.85 -8.22
N LYS A 184 -9.71 3.33 -7.02
CA LYS A 184 -9.13 3.82 -5.77
C LYS A 184 -7.60 3.88 -5.76
N ASN A 185 -6.95 3.07 -6.59
CA ASN A 185 -5.49 2.95 -6.65
C ASN A 185 -4.91 3.21 -8.05
N LEU A 186 -5.73 3.68 -8.99
CA LEU A 186 -5.31 3.87 -10.37
C LEU A 186 -5.83 5.20 -10.93
N LYS A 187 -4.88 6.07 -11.25
CA LYS A 187 -5.10 7.25 -12.08
C LYS A 187 -4.68 6.95 -13.52
N VAL A 188 -5.34 7.57 -14.47
CA VAL A 188 -4.96 7.48 -15.89
C VAL A 188 -4.69 8.88 -16.41
N ARG A 189 -3.45 9.14 -16.80
CA ARG A 189 -3.05 10.38 -17.46
C ARG A 189 -3.26 10.22 -18.97
N LYS A 190 -4.05 11.09 -19.58
CA LYS A 190 -4.38 11.07 -21.01
C LYS A 190 -3.85 12.29 -21.71
N PHE A 191 -3.24 12.10 -22.88
CA PHE A 191 -2.80 13.17 -23.76
C PHE A 191 -3.01 12.78 -25.23
N THR A 192 -3.30 13.77 -26.08
CA THR A 192 -3.57 13.54 -27.50
C THR A 192 -2.62 14.34 -28.36
N LEU A 193 -1.93 13.67 -29.29
CA LEU A 193 -1.03 14.33 -30.24
C LEU A 193 -1.85 15.16 -31.25
N PRO A 194 -1.56 16.46 -31.42
CA PRO A 194 -2.36 17.33 -32.28
C PRO A 194 -2.05 17.15 -33.76
N GLY A 195 -2.95 17.63 -34.64
CA GLY A 195 -2.69 17.72 -36.08
C GLY A 195 -2.55 16.39 -36.81
N VAL A 196 -3.09 15.30 -36.27
CA VAL A 196 -3.00 13.97 -36.87
C VAL A 196 -3.83 13.88 -38.15
N ARG A 197 -3.18 13.39 -39.21
CA ARG A 197 -3.80 13.10 -40.52
C ARG A 197 -3.22 11.83 -41.13
N GLU A 198 -3.80 11.37 -42.24
CA GLU A 198 -3.27 10.24 -43.00
C GLU A 198 -1.84 10.53 -43.46
N GLY A 199 -0.95 9.58 -43.25
CA GLY A 199 0.48 9.74 -43.48
C GLY A 199 1.23 10.44 -42.34
N ALA A 200 0.58 10.86 -41.25
CA ALA A 200 1.28 11.48 -40.12
C ALA A 200 2.22 10.47 -39.42
N VAL A 201 3.33 10.97 -38.88
CA VAL A 201 4.14 10.25 -37.89
C VAL A 201 3.96 10.95 -36.55
N ILE A 202 3.46 10.26 -35.55
CA ILE A 202 3.45 10.75 -34.17
C ILE A 202 4.68 10.23 -33.44
N GLU A 203 5.25 11.06 -32.58
CA GLU A 203 6.33 10.71 -31.69
C GLU A 203 6.09 11.31 -30.32
N TYR A 204 6.29 10.54 -29.27
CA TYR A 204 6.22 11.05 -27.91
C TYR A 204 7.21 10.34 -27.00
N ALA A 205 7.59 11.03 -25.93
CA ALA A 205 8.40 10.48 -24.87
C ALA A 205 7.96 11.02 -23.51
N TYR A 206 8.11 10.20 -22.47
CA TYR A 206 7.84 10.55 -21.09
C TYR A 206 8.58 9.59 -20.15
N THR A 207 8.77 10.00 -18.89
CA THR A 207 9.29 9.13 -17.83
C THR A 207 8.23 8.98 -16.75
N VAL A 208 7.98 7.75 -16.31
CA VAL A 208 7.20 7.48 -15.10
C VAL A 208 8.15 7.29 -13.92
N THR A 209 7.98 8.09 -12.87
CA THR A 209 8.68 7.93 -11.58
C THR A 209 7.76 7.23 -10.60
N SER A 210 8.22 6.18 -9.93
CA SER A 210 7.41 5.34 -9.03
C SER A 210 8.14 4.95 -7.75
N ASP A 211 7.49 5.22 -6.60
CA ASP A 211 7.95 4.79 -5.28
C ASP A 211 7.53 3.34 -4.94
N PHE A 212 6.90 2.67 -5.91
CA PHE A 212 6.37 1.31 -5.79
C PHE A 212 7.30 0.34 -6.47
N LEU A 213 8.35 -0.10 -5.78
CA LEU A 213 9.34 -1.03 -6.33
C LEU A 213 8.73 -2.36 -6.82
N PHE A 214 7.59 -2.78 -6.26
CA PHE A 214 6.86 -3.94 -6.79
C PHE A 214 6.25 -3.69 -8.17
N ASN A 215 6.00 -2.43 -8.55
CA ASN A 215 5.39 -2.03 -9.81
C ASN A 215 6.45 -1.69 -10.87
N PHE A 216 7.37 -2.63 -11.10
CA PHE A 216 8.32 -2.53 -12.19
C PHE A 216 7.58 -2.69 -13.52
N GLN A 217 7.44 -1.59 -14.28
CA GLN A 217 6.65 -1.56 -15.50
C GLN A 217 7.22 -2.53 -16.54
N GLY A 218 6.49 -3.64 -16.77
CA GLY A 218 6.80 -4.57 -17.83
C GLY A 218 6.73 -3.93 -19.23
N TRP A 219 7.28 -4.61 -20.22
CA TRP A 219 7.29 -4.15 -21.59
C TRP A 219 6.53 -5.08 -22.52
N THR A 220 5.61 -4.52 -23.29
CA THR A 220 4.87 -5.24 -24.32
C THR A 220 5.48 -4.95 -25.69
N PHE A 221 6.13 -5.95 -26.28
CA PHE A 221 6.81 -5.83 -27.57
C PHE A 221 5.83 -5.80 -28.76
N GLN A 222 4.71 -6.50 -28.62
CA GLN A 222 3.70 -6.69 -29.68
C GLN A 222 2.43 -5.88 -29.42
N ARG A 223 1.85 -5.29 -30.47
CA ARG A 223 0.66 -4.41 -30.38
C ARG A 223 -0.38 -4.81 -31.42
N GLU A 224 -1.55 -4.19 -31.36
CA GLU A 224 -2.62 -4.34 -32.37
C GLU A 224 -2.23 -3.81 -33.76
N ILE A 225 -1.19 -2.97 -33.81
CA ILE A 225 -0.54 -2.51 -35.03
C ILE A 225 0.84 -3.18 -35.17
N PRO A 226 1.33 -3.41 -36.40
CA PRO A 226 2.64 -4.03 -36.60
C PRO A 226 3.75 -3.11 -36.08
N THR A 227 4.73 -3.69 -35.39
CA THR A 227 5.83 -2.94 -34.77
C THR A 227 7.14 -3.27 -35.48
N ARG A 228 7.74 -2.29 -36.16
CA ARG A 228 9.01 -2.48 -36.88
C ARG A 228 10.18 -2.79 -35.95
N TRP A 229 10.22 -2.12 -34.80
CA TRP A 229 11.25 -2.26 -33.78
C TRP A 229 10.65 -2.00 -32.40
N SER A 230 10.88 -2.91 -31.47
CA SER A 230 10.49 -2.76 -30.07
C SER A 230 11.65 -3.18 -29.19
N GLU A 231 12.08 -2.30 -28.31
CA GLU A 231 13.27 -2.46 -27.50
C GLU A 231 12.95 -2.15 -26.04
N PHE A 232 13.55 -2.92 -25.15
CA PHE A 232 13.46 -2.72 -23.72
C PHE A 232 14.82 -2.88 -23.06
N LYS A 233 15.16 -1.94 -22.17
CA LYS A 233 16.38 -1.95 -21.37
C LYS A 233 15.97 -1.85 -19.90
N ALA A 234 16.58 -2.68 -19.06
CA ALA A 234 16.34 -2.67 -17.63
C ALA A 234 17.68 -2.68 -16.89
N GLU A 235 17.86 -1.75 -15.96
CA GLU A 235 18.96 -1.76 -15.01
C GLU A 235 18.40 -2.16 -13.63
N ILE A 236 18.97 -3.21 -13.04
CA ILE A 236 18.52 -3.73 -11.75
C ILE A 236 19.71 -3.76 -10.79
N PRO A 237 19.72 -2.92 -9.73
CA PRO A 237 20.73 -2.98 -8.68
C PRO A 237 20.73 -4.34 -7.97
N GLU A 238 21.90 -4.76 -7.46
CA GLU A 238 22.08 -6.04 -6.74
C GLU A 238 21.23 -6.22 -5.47
N TYR A 239 20.57 -5.15 -5.03
CA TYR A 239 19.68 -5.14 -3.87
C TYR A 239 18.28 -5.67 -4.15
N PHE A 240 17.89 -5.82 -5.42
CA PHE A 240 16.55 -6.25 -5.79
C PHE A 240 16.58 -7.57 -6.56
N ASP A 241 15.76 -8.50 -6.09
CA ASP A 241 15.55 -9.79 -6.72
C ASP A 241 14.23 -9.74 -7.50
N TYR A 242 14.33 -9.49 -8.80
CA TYR A 242 13.19 -9.52 -9.71
C TYR A 242 13.16 -10.81 -10.50
N LYS A 243 12.00 -11.46 -10.49
CA LYS A 243 11.68 -12.54 -11.42
C LYS A 243 11.22 -11.94 -12.74
N MET A 244 11.86 -12.36 -13.83
CA MET A 244 11.55 -11.91 -15.18
C MET A 244 10.70 -12.95 -15.90
N LEU A 245 9.53 -12.54 -16.37
CA LEU A 245 8.54 -13.40 -17.01
C LEU A 245 8.37 -12.99 -18.46
N MET A 246 9.18 -13.59 -19.34
CA MET A 246 9.01 -13.48 -20.78
C MET A 246 7.88 -14.39 -21.27
N GLN A 247 7.00 -13.87 -22.11
CA GLN A 247 5.96 -14.65 -22.79
C GLN A 247 5.77 -14.20 -24.23
N GLY A 248 5.02 -15.01 -24.99
CA GLY A 248 4.69 -14.78 -26.39
C GLY A 248 5.53 -15.62 -27.35
N TYR A 249 5.12 -15.62 -28.61
CA TYR A 249 5.67 -16.51 -29.65
C TYR A 249 6.69 -15.83 -30.57
N VAL A 250 6.84 -14.51 -30.47
CA VAL A 250 7.75 -13.73 -31.30
C VAL A 250 9.17 -13.81 -30.71
N PRO A 251 10.17 -14.28 -31.47
CA PRO A 251 11.52 -14.42 -30.95
C PRO A 251 12.21 -13.06 -30.75
N LEU A 252 13.10 -13.01 -29.76
CA LEU A 252 13.99 -11.87 -29.54
C LEU A 252 15.03 -11.83 -30.67
N THR A 253 15.24 -10.64 -31.25
CA THR A 253 16.35 -10.40 -32.18
C THR A 253 17.63 -9.99 -31.46
N LEU A 254 17.50 -9.53 -30.21
CA LEU A 254 18.59 -9.10 -29.35
C LEU A 254 18.25 -9.49 -27.92
N GLN A 255 19.22 -10.08 -27.22
CA GLN A 255 19.19 -10.35 -25.80
C GLN A 255 20.62 -10.29 -25.27
N THR A 256 20.92 -9.28 -24.46
CA THR A 256 22.21 -9.18 -23.77
C THR A 256 22.00 -8.88 -22.29
N GLN A 257 22.99 -9.30 -21.50
CA GLN A 257 23.05 -9.06 -20.08
C GLN A 257 24.50 -8.72 -19.72
N VAL A 258 24.69 -7.61 -19.01
CA VAL A 258 26.00 -7.14 -18.55
C VAL A 258 25.86 -6.71 -17.09
N THR A 259 26.79 -7.13 -16.24
CA THR A 259 26.86 -6.64 -14.85
C THR A 259 28.05 -5.69 -14.72
N ASN A 260 27.80 -4.51 -14.18
CA ASN A 260 28.81 -3.47 -14.00
C ASN A 260 28.53 -2.67 -12.72
N GLN A 261 29.53 -1.90 -12.27
CA GLN A 261 29.30 -0.91 -11.23
C GLN A 261 28.45 0.24 -11.81
N ALA A 262 27.42 0.62 -11.07
CA ALA A 262 26.57 1.77 -11.34
C ALA A 262 26.60 2.73 -10.15
N GLN A 263 26.44 4.02 -10.43
CA GLN A 263 26.41 5.08 -9.43
C GLN A 263 24.96 5.53 -9.23
N TYR A 264 24.53 5.54 -7.97
CA TYR A 264 23.19 5.94 -7.56
C TYR A 264 23.27 7.20 -6.69
N THR A 265 22.29 8.08 -6.83
CA THR A 265 22.18 9.31 -6.03
C THR A 265 21.10 9.14 -4.98
N LEU A 266 21.49 9.31 -3.72
CA LEU A 266 20.58 9.41 -2.59
C LEU A 266 20.23 10.89 -2.38
N HIS A 267 18.94 11.20 -2.47
CA HIS A 267 18.40 12.51 -2.16
C HIS A 267 17.80 12.50 -0.75
N THR A 268 18.36 13.28 0.16
CA THR A 268 17.82 13.47 1.51
C THR A 268 17.06 14.79 1.55
N SER A 269 15.76 14.74 1.87
CA SER A 269 14.96 15.95 2.06
C SER A 269 15.32 16.65 3.37
N ALA A 270 15.29 17.99 3.37
CA ALA A 270 15.50 18.76 4.59
C ALA A 270 14.44 18.40 5.64
N SER A 271 14.88 18.11 6.86
CA SER A 271 14.01 17.77 7.98
C SER A 271 14.12 18.87 9.05
N ILE A 272 12.99 19.12 9.73
CA ILE A 272 12.94 19.97 10.92
C ILE A 272 12.43 19.07 12.03
N GLU A 273 13.29 18.70 12.97
CA GLU A 273 12.84 17.99 14.17
C GLU A 273 12.08 18.98 15.07
N PRO A 274 10.83 18.69 15.44
CA PRO A 274 10.10 19.53 16.40
C PRO A 274 10.67 19.34 17.81
N GLY A 275 11.14 20.42 18.45
CA GLY A 275 11.58 20.39 19.85
C GLY A 275 12.55 21.52 20.22
N MET A 276 12.80 21.72 21.52
CA MET A 276 13.72 22.75 22.04
C MET A 276 15.20 22.52 21.64
N GLN A 277 15.54 21.33 21.15
CA GLN A 277 16.84 20.95 20.54
C GLN A 277 16.70 20.54 19.06
N GLY A 278 15.59 20.89 18.41
CA GLY A 278 15.33 20.53 17.02
C GLY A 278 16.39 21.09 16.07
N GLY A 279 17.20 20.21 15.48
CA GLY A 279 18.15 20.57 14.43
C GLY A 279 17.44 20.79 13.10
N ARG A 280 17.98 21.69 12.28
CA ARG A 280 17.66 21.74 10.84
C ARG A 280 18.69 20.91 10.11
N GLU A 281 18.29 19.79 9.54
CA GLU A 281 19.13 19.07 8.58
C GLU A 281 18.86 19.63 7.18
N ALA A 282 19.91 20.11 6.52
CA ALA A 282 19.81 20.58 5.15
C ALA A 282 19.61 19.40 4.19
N ALA A 283 18.92 19.64 3.08
CA ALA A 283 18.84 18.65 2.02
C ALA A 283 20.26 18.33 1.51
N SER A 284 20.56 17.05 1.33
CA SER A 284 21.86 16.58 0.85
C SER A 284 21.68 15.62 -0.33
N ASN A 285 22.69 15.61 -1.21
CA ASN A 285 22.82 14.64 -2.27
C ASN A 285 24.09 13.83 -1.98
N GLU A 286 23.93 12.55 -1.74
CA GLU A 286 25.05 11.62 -1.59
C GLU A 286 25.05 10.66 -2.77
N THR A 287 26.23 10.22 -3.19
CA THR A 287 26.34 9.21 -4.25
C THR A 287 27.00 7.97 -3.71
N PHE A 288 26.46 6.81 -4.05
CA PHE A 288 27.08 5.53 -3.74
C PHE A 288 27.15 4.67 -5.00
N THR A 289 28.04 3.69 -4.99
CA THR A 289 28.16 2.71 -6.08
C THR A 289 27.60 1.36 -5.64
N ALA A 290 26.89 0.69 -6.52
CA ALA A 290 26.45 -0.68 -6.33
C ALA A 290 26.62 -1.48 -7.63
N GLN A 291 26.69 -2.80 -7.53
CA GLN A 291 26.60 -3.62 -8.75
C GLN A 291 25.19 -3.51 -9.32
N ALA A 292 25.10 -3.38 -10.64
CA ALA A 292 23.85 -3.37 -11.38
C ALA A 292 23.93 -4.36 -12.53
N THR A 293 22.84 -5.07 -12.77
CA THR A 293 22.71 -5.91 -13.95
C THR A 293 21.85 -5.19 -14.97
N ASN A 294 22.47 -4.90 -16.11
CA ASN A 294 21.90 -4.26 -17.27
C ASN A 294 21.43 -5.31 -18.28
N TYR A 295 20.15 -5.32 -18.57
CA TYR A 295 19.50 -6.19 -19.53
C TYR A 295 19.04 -5.41 -20.75
N HIS A 296 19.14 -6.02 -21.93
CA HIS A 296 18.72 -5.42 -23.18
C HIS A 296 18.03 -6.46 -24.06
N TRP A 297 16.77 -6.20 -24.37
CA TRP A 297 15.95 -7.03 -25.24
C TRP A 297 15.43 -6.22 -26.42
N ALA A 298 15.38 -6.83 -27.60
CA ALA A 298 14.66 -6.24 -28.72
C ALA A 298 13.98 -7.29 -29.58
N MET A 299 12.89 -6.88 -30.22
CA MET A 299 12.19 -7.62 -31.27
C MET A 299 12.07 -6.73 -32.52
N LYS A 300 12.22 -7.34 -33.69
CA LYS A 300 12.16 -6.66 -34.99
C LYS A 300 11.05 -7.26 -35.83
N ASN A 301 10.35 -6.42 -36.60
CA ASN A 301 9.25 -6.81 -37.49
C ASN A 301 8.18 -7.64 -36.76
N VAL A 302 7.78 -7.18 -35.57
CA VAL A 302 6.77 -7.84 -34.75
C VAL A 302 5.40 -7.70 -35.43
N PRO A 303 4.70 -8.80 -35.73
CA PRO A 303 3.40 -8.75 -36.39
C PRO A 303 2.35 -8.11 -35.47
N ALA A 304 1.33 -7.51 -36.07
CA ALA A 304 0.15 -7.08 -35.33
C ALA A 304 -0.52 -8.28 -34.67
N LEU A 305 -0.91 -8.13 -33.40
CA LEU A 305 -1.75 -9.10 -32.71
C LEU A 305 -3.20 -8.65 -32.80
N ARG A 306 -4.06 -9.48 -33.37
CA ARG A 306 -5.50 -9.21 -33.45
C ARG A 306 -6.24 -10.24 -32.62
N ASP A 307 -7.37 -9.84 -32.07
CA ASP A 307 -8.32 -10.81 -31.52
C ASP A 307 -8.80 -11.71 -32.66
N GLU A 308 -8.68 -13.03 -32.48
CA GLU A 308 -9.20 -14.03 -33.39
C GLU A 308 -10.47 -14.69 -32.81
N PRO A 309 -11.43 -15.12 -33.65
CA PRO A 309 -12.58 -15.89 -33.18
C PRO A 309 -12.15 -17.08 -32.33
N TYR A 310 -12.83 -17.29 -31.20
CA TYR A 310 -12.56 -18.35 -30.22
C TYR A 310 -11.26 -18.24 -29.41
N MET A 311 -10.44 -17.18 -29.62
CA MET A 311 -9.32 -16.87 -28.73
C MET A 311 -9.83 -16.51 -27.33
N THR A 312 -9.17 -17.01 -26.27
CA THR A 312 -9.54 -16.67 -24.88
C THR A 312 -9.26 -15.21 -24.56
N THR A 313 -8.03 -14.78 -24.80
CA THR A 313 -7.56 -13.40 -24.69
C THR A 313 -6.24 -13.26 -25.45
N THR A 314 -6.06 -12.14 -26.15
CA THR A 314 -4.78 -11.78 -26.78
C THR A 314 -3.66 -11.61 -25.75
N ARG A 315 -4.02 -11.29 -24.50
CA ARG A 315 -3.08 -11.10 -23.38
C ARG A 315 -2.20 -12.34 -23.11
N ASP A 316 -2.70 -13.55 -23.39
CA ASP A 316 -1.95 -14.79 -23.17
C ASP A 316 -0.86 -15.02 -24.23
N TYR A 317 -1.02 -14.42 -25.42
CA TYR A 317 -0.16 -14.66 -26.58
C TYR A 317 0.75 -13.48 -26.92
N VAL A 318 0.43 -12.29 -26.41
CA VAL A 318 1.20 -11.07 -26.67
C VAL A 318 2.65 -11.23 -26.21
N ALA A 319 3.59 -10.90 -27.10
CA ALA A 319 4.99 -10.84 -26.77
C ALA A 319 5.24 -9.71 -25.74
N ARG A 320 5.58 -10.08 -24.51
CA ARG A 320 5.87 -9.15 -23.40
C ARG A 320 6.83 -9.76 -22.38
N ILE A 321 7.46 -8.89 -21.60
CA ILE A 321 8.22 -9.22 -20.41
C ILE A 321 7.61 -8.51 -19.22
N ASN A 322 7.34 -9.24 -18.14
CA ASN A 322 6.91 -8.68 -16.85
C ASN A 322 8.00 -8.90 -15.80
N PHE A 323 8.00 -8.06 -14.77
CA PHE A 323 8.94 -8.09 -13.67
C PHE A 323 8.18 -8.21 -12.36
N GLU A 324 8.64 -9.08 -11.49
CA GLU A 324 8.01 -9.30 -10.19
C GLU A 324 9.06 -9.28 -9.09
N LEU A 325 8.90 -8.36 -8.12
CA LEU A 325 9.81 -8.24 -6.99
C LEU A 325 9.63 -9.44 -6.05
N ALA A 326 10.54 -10.39 -6.09
CA ALA A 326 10.56 -11.55 -5.20
C ALA A 326 11.08 -11.15 -3.81
N GLY A 327 12.07 -10.27 -3.75
CA GLY A 327 12.62 -9.81 -2.49
C GLY A 327 13.66 -8.73 -2.66
N GLN A 328 14.17 -8.26 -1.53
CA GLN A 328 15.20 -7.25 -1.47
C GLN A 328 16.26 -7.60 -0.43
N ARG A 329 17.50 -7.20 -0.68
CA ARG A 329 18.63 -7.37 0.24
C ARG A 329 19.47 -6.10 0.22
N MET A 330 19.19 -5.21 1.17
CA MET A 330 19.95 -3.99 1.34
C MET A 330 21.35 -4.27 1.94
N PRO A 331 22.34 -3.37 1.75
CA PRO A 331 23.65 -3.50 2.36
C PRO A 331 23.57 -3.73 3.87
N GLY A 332 24.27 -4.75 4.38
CA GLY A 332 24.28 -5.10 5.80
C GLY A 332 22.98 -5.74 6.34
N GLY A 333 21.94 -5.86 5.52
CA GLY A 333 20.66 -6.48 5.87
C GLY A 333 20.54 -7.94 5.43
N GLY A 334 19.62 -8.66 6.08
CA GLY A 334 19.16 -9.97 5.59
C GLY A 334 18.28 -9.84 4.34
N TYR A 335 18.11 -10.95 3.61
CA TYR A 335 17.13 -11.02 2.52
C TYR A 335 15.71 -10.88 3.09
N GLN A 336 14.94 -9.97 2.53
CA GLN A 336 13.54 -9.73 2.84
C GLN A 336 12.70 -10.20 1.65
N ASN A 337 11.87 -11.22 1.85
CA ASN A 337 10.91 -11.65 0.84
C ASN A 337 9.78 -10.60 0.74
N VAL A 338 9.54 -10.11 -0.47
CA VAL A 338 8.54 -9.08 -0.77
C VAL A 338 7.37 -9.68 -1.58
N ALA A 339 7.61 -10.76 -2.34
CA ALA A 339 6.51 -11.52 -2.89
C ALA A 339 5.63 -12.00 -1.72
N GLY A 340 4.34 -11.64 -1.74
CA GLY A 340 3.40 -12.17 -0.77
C GLY A 340 3.44 -13.69 -0.75
N SER A 341 2.89 -14.32 0.28
CA SER A 341 2.52 -15.73 0.17
C SER A 341 1.03 -15.81 -0.18
N TRP A 342 0.59 -16.91 -0.79
CA TRP A 342 -0.85 -17.10 -1.02
C TRP A 342 -1.64 -17.05 0.30
N GLU A 343 -1.03 -17.50 1.40
CA GLU A 343 -1.59 -17.41 2.75
C GLU A 343 -1.75 -15.96 3.21
N LYS A 344 -0.74 -15.11 2.98
CA LYS A 344 -0.81 -13.68 3.31
C LYS A 344 -1.89 -12.98 2.48
N ILE A 345 -1.94 -13.22 1.17
CA ILE A 345 -2.99 -12.66 0.31
C ILE A 345 -4.37 -13.08 0.79
N ASN A 346 -4.54 -14.35 1.15
CA ASN A 346 -5.80 -14.85 1.67
C ASN A 346 -6.16 -14.15 3.00
N ALA A 347 -5.21 -14.00 3.92
CA ALA A 347 -5.43 -13.27 5.17
C ALA A 347 -5.84 -11.81 4.93
N ASP A 348 -5.12 -11.11 4.05
CA ASP A 348 -5.37 -9.70 3.72
C ASP A 348 -6.75 -9.51 3.05
N LEU A 349 -7.13 -10.40 2.13
CA LEU A 349 -8.47 -10.40 1.52
C LEU A 349 -9.58 -10.64 2.54
N LEU A 350 -9.39 -11.60 3.45
CA LEU A 350 -10.40 -11.91 4.47
C LEU A 350 -10.54 -10.77 5.48
N ALA A 351 -9.46 -10.05 5.78
CA ALA A 351 -9.47 -8.86 6.64
C ALA A 351 -10.05 -7.62 5.93
N SER A 352 -9.99 -7.56 4.60
CA SER A 352 -10.46 -6.40 3.83
C SER A 352 -11.95 -6.12 4.02
N THR A 353 -12.27 -4.85 4.29
CA THR A 353 -13.65 -4.37 4.41
C THR A 353 -14.42 -4.46 3.09
N GLU A 354 -13.74 -4.53 1.96
CA GLU A 354 -14.32 -4.63 0.61
C GLU A 354 -14.45 -6.10 0.14
N PHE A 355 -14.01 -7.08 0.94
CA PHE A 355 -14.10 -8.51 0.61
C PHE A 355 -14.58 -9.34 1.80
N GLY A 356 -13.68 -9.89 2.63
CA GLY A 356 -14.08 -10.78 3.73
C GLY A 356 -14.92 -10.08 4.79
N GLY A 357 -14.66 -8.80 5.05
CA GLY A 357 -15.45 -7.96 5.95
C GLY A 357 -16.91 -7.76 5.51
N GLN A 358 -17.25 -8.01 4.24
CA GLN A 358 -18.64 -7.97 3.77
C GLN A 358 -19.45 -9.20 4.22
N LEU A 359 -18.79 -10.34 4.48
CA LEU A 359 -19.45 -11.63 4.73
C LEU A 359 -20.19 -11.67 6.07
N GLY A 360 -19.89 -10.76 6.99
CA GLY A 360 -20.58 -10.62 8.29
C GLY A 360 -21.66 -9.53 8.34
N ARG A 361 -21.90 -8.78 7.25
CA ARG A 361 -22.71 -7.54 7.28
C ARG A 361 -24.11 -7.72 6.67
N LEU A 362 -24.86 -8.74 7.12
CA LEU A 362 -26.17 -9.11 6.54
C LEU A 362 -27.40 -8.92 7.44
N GLY A 363 -27.32 -8.11 8.49
CA GLY A 363 -28.49 -7.84 9.34
C GLY A 363 -29.74 -7.36 8.58
N PHE A 364 -29.56 -6.71 7.42
CA PHE A 364 -30.66 -6.23 6.57
C PHE A 364 -31.42 -7.34 5.82
N LEU A 365 -30.86 -8.55 5.70
CA LEU A 365 -31.47 -9.69 4.99
C LEU A 365 -32.08 -10.75 5.92
N GLU A 366 -31.93 -10.59 7.22
CA GLU A 366 -32.32 -11.60 8.22
C GLU A 366 -33.81 -11.99 8.12
N ALA A 367 -34.69 -11.00 7.97
CA ALA A 367 -36.13 -11.22 7.84
C ALA A 367 -36.51 -12.04 6.60
N ALA A 368 -35.75 -11.92 5.51
CA ALA A 368 -35.99 -12.67 4.27
C ALA A 368 -35.40 -14.08 4.31
N LEU A 369 -34.31 -14.28 5.06
CA LEU A 369 -33.59 -15.57 5.13
C LEU A 369 -34.17 -16.52 6.19
N LYS A 370 -34.67 -16.00 7.31
CA LYS A 370 -35.21 -16.79 8.42
C LYS A 370 -36.32 -17.78 8.00
N PRO A 371 -37.28 -17.42 7.13
CA PRO A 371 -38.29 -18.37 6.65
C PRO A 371 -37.69 -19.53 5.84
N LEU A 372 -36.63 -19.27 5.06
CA LEU A 372 -35.99 -20.29 4.22
C LEU A 372 -35.32 -21.39 5.06
N MET A 373 -34.78 -21.03 6.23
CA MET A 373 -34.22 -22.01 7.18
C MET A 373 -35.28 -22.94 7.76
N ALA A 374 -36.48 -22.40 8.03
CA ALA A 374 -37.59 -23.18 8.59
C ALA A 374 -38.26 -24.06 7.53
N GLN A 375 -38.35 -23.57 6.29
CA GLN A 375 -39.04 -24.25 5.19
C GLN A 375 -38.21 -25.38 4.57
N TYR A 376 -36.89 -25.19 4.45
CA TYR A 376 -36.02 -26.14 3.74
C TYR A 376 -35.04 -26.79 4.72
N SER A 377 -35.35 -28.01 5.17
CA SER A 377 -34.45 -28.82 6.01
C SER A 377 -33.24 -29.33 5.22
N ASP A 378 -33.43 -29.69 3.95
CA ASP A 378 -32.37 -30.13 3.05
C ASP A 378 -31.39 -28.99 2.68
N PRO A 379 -30.07 -29.17 2.87
CA PRO A 379 -29.06 -28.17 2.53
C PRO A 379 -29.08 -27.72 1.07
N ALA A 380 -29.29 -28.63 0.12
CA ALA A 380 -29.28 -28.31 -1.31
C ALA A 380 -30.51 -27.47 -1.71
N ALA A 381 -31.69 -27.87 -1.26
CA ALA A 381 -32.93 -27.11 -1.45
C ALA A 381 -32.87 -25.72 -0.80
N ARG A 382 -32.29 -25.63 0.41
CA ARG A 382 -32.07 -24.35 1.09
C ARG A 382 -31.12 -23.45 0.31
N ALA A 383 -30.01 -23.99 -0.20
CA ALA A 383 -29.06 -23.25 -1.02
C ALA A 383 -29.71 -22.72 -2.31
N ALA A 384 -30.52 -23.54 -2.98
CA ALA A 384 -31.27 -23.15 -4.17
C ALA A 384 -32.26 -22.01 -3.87
N ALA A 385 -33.00 -22.10 -2.76
CA ALA A 385 -33.95 -21.06 -2.35
C ALA A 385 -33.26 -19.72 -2.04
N VAL A 386 -32.12 -19.75 -1.34
CA VAL A 386 -31.31 -18.54 -1.09
C VAL A 386 -30.78 -17.96 -2.39
N ARG A 387 -30.28 -18.79 -3.30
CA ARG A 387 -29.81 -18.34 -4.62
C ARG A 387 -30.91 -17.63 -5.41
N GLU A 388 -32.10 -18.20 -5.44
CA GLU A 388 -33.26 -17.60 -6.10
C GLU A 388 -33.66 -16.25 -5.48
N LEU A 389 -33.62 -16.14 -4.14
CA LEU A 389 -33.86 -14.87 -3.45
C LEU A 389 -32.86 -13.79 -3.91
N ILE A 390 -31.56 -14.10 -3.92
CA ILE A 390 -30.53 -13.12 -4.26
C ILE A 390 -30.61 -12.71 -5.74
N ILE A 391 -30.79 -13.67 -6.66
CA ILE A 391 -30.91 -13.38 -8.10
C ILE A 391 -32.14 -12.51 -8.41
N LYS A 392 -33.26 -12.72 -7.69
CA LYS A 392 -34.44 -11.86 -7.81
C LYS A 392 -34.23 -10.48 -7.21
N SER A 393 -33.35 -10.36 -6.22
CA SER A 393 -33.14 -9.11 -5.48
C SER A 393 -32.13 -8.18 -6.14
N VAL A 394 -31.07 -8.70 -6.77
CA VAL A 394 -29.98 -7.88 -7.31
C VAL A 394 -29.59 -8.31 -8.72
N LYS A 395 -29.71 -7.39 -9.68
CA LYS A 395 -29.28 -7.62 -11.06
C LYS A 395 -27.80 -7.28 -11.25
N TYR A 396 -27.08 -8.18 -11.90
CA TYR A 396 -25.70 -7.92 -12.34
C TYR A 396 -25.65 -6.77 -13.35
N ASP A 397 -24.71 -5.84 -13.16
CA ASP A 397 -24.60 -4.59 -13.92
C ASP A 397 -23.69 -4.64 -15.16
N GLY A 398 -23.01 -5.76 -15.41
CA GLY A 398 -22.02 -5.91 -16.49
C GLY A 398 -20.56 -5.72 -16.07
N THR A 399 -20.29 -5.38 -14.81
CA THR A 399 -18.94 -5.07 -14.32
C THR A 399 -18.36 -6.22 -13.50
N ASN A 400 -17.28 -6.82 -14.00
CA ASN A 400 -16.54 -7.87 -13.29
C ASN A 400 -15.56 -7.29 -12.26
N ARG A 401 -15.65 -7.77 -11.02
CA ARG A 401 -14.71 -7.51 -9.92
C ARG A 401 -14.57 -8.75 -9.03
N TYR A 402 -13.45 -8.84 -8.33
CA TYR A 402 -13.30 -9.79 -7.22
C TYR A 402 -13.68 -9.16 -5.87
N SER A 403 -13.55 -7.83 -5.70
CA SER A 403 -13.94 -7.10 -4.49
C SER A 403 -15.21 -6.28 -4.68
N ALA A 404 -15.96 -6.10 -3.59
CA ALA A 404 -17.21 -5.33 -3.60
C ALA A 404 -16.96 -3.87 -3.97
N SER A 405 -17.92 -3.26 -4.66
CA SER A 405 -17.88 -1.84 -5.03
C SER A 405 -18.20 -0.91 -3.85
N GLY A 406 -18.70 -1.48 -2.75
CA GLY A 406 -19.07 -0.79 -1.50
C GLY A 406 -19.76 -1.76 -0.54
N ALA A 407 -20.58 -1.23 0.36
CA ALA A 407 -21.39 -2.05 1.26
C ALA A 407 -22.47 -2.83 0.48
N LEU A 408 -22.58 -4.15 0.68
CA LEU A 408 -23.55 -5.00 -0.02
C LEU A 408 -25.01 -4.55 0.13
N LYS A 409 -25.36 -3.93 1.28
CA LYS A 409 -26.67 -3.33 1.52
C LYS A 409 -27.05 -2.32 0.43
N LYS A 410 -26.09 -1.52 -0.03
CA LYS A 410 -26.32 -0.51 -1.08
C LYS A 410 -26.73 -1.18 -2.39
N SER A 411 -26.01 -2.23 -2.81
CA SER A 411 -26.33 -2.95 -4.06
C SER A 411 -27.67 -3.68 -3.96
N TYR A 412 -28.03 -4.17 -2.76
CA TYR A 412 -29.33 -4.75 -2.48
C TYR A 412 -30.47 -3.73 -2.62
N GLU A 413 -30.35 -2.56 -2.00
CA GLU A 413 -31.35 -1.48 -2.06
C GLU A 413 -31.48 -0.88 -3.47
N LEU A 414 -30.38 -0.84 -4.24
CA LEU A 414 -30.38 -0.38 -5.63
C LEU A 414 -30.87 -1.43 -6.62
N HIS A 415 -31.10 -2.67 -6.19
CA HIS A 415 -31.40 -3.83 -7.04
C HIS A 415 -30.38 -4.04 -8.18
N ARG A 416 -29.15 -3.58 -8.00
CA ARG A 416 -28.10 -3.58 -9.02
C ARG A 416 -26.71 -3.62 -8.39
N GLY A 417 -25.80 -4.42 -8.94
CA GLY A 417 -24.42 -4.50 -8.46
C GLY A 417 -23.46 -5.20 -9.41
N THR A 418 -22.17 -5.11 -9.07
CA THR A 418 -21.08 -5.80 -9.80
C THR A 418 -21.11 -7.32 -9.54
N SER A 419 -20.29 -8.09 -10.26
CA SER A 419 -20.19 -9.54 -10.02
C SER A 419 -19.79 -9.86 -8.57
N ALA A 420 -18.89 -9.07 -7.98
CA ALA A 420 -18.47 -9.24 -6.59
C ALA A 420 -19.60 -8.94 -5.63
N ASP A 421 -20.38 -7.87 -5.87
CA ASP A 421 -21.49 -7.51 -4.99
C ASP A 421 -22.53 -8.63 -4.94
N VAL A 422 -22.92 -9.17 -6.10
CA VAL A 422 -23.90 -10.26 -6.19
C VAL A 422 -23.36 -11.55 -5.55
N ASN A 423 -22.13 -11.94 -5.85
CA ASN A 423 -21.57 -13.21 -5.39
C ASN A 423 -21.21 -13.18 -3.90
N LEU A 424 -20.64 -12.09 -3.39
CA LEU A 424 -20.36 -11.94 -1.96
C LEU A 424 -21.67 -11.86 -1.14
N LEU A 425 -22.72 -11.23 -1.68
CA LEU A 425 -24.06 -11.24 -1.07
C LEU A 425 -24.63 -12.65 -0.98
N LEU A 426 -24.52 -13.44 -2.06
CA LEU A 426 -24.94 -14.83 -2.06
C LEU A 426 -24.15 -15.67 -1.04
N ILE A 427 -22.82 -15.56 -1.03
CA ILE A 427 -21.96 -16.31 -0.10
C ILE A 427 -22.32 -15.97 1.35
N ALA A 428 -22.48 -14.68 1.65
CA ALA A 428 -22.84 -14.24 2.98
C ALA A 428 -24.23 -14.77 3.37
N ALA A 429 -25.21 -14.73 2.46
CA ALA A 429 -26.58 -15.19 2.72
C ALA A 429 -26.63 -16.70 2.99
N LEU A 430 -25.85 -17.48 2.22
CA LEU A 430 -25.66 -18.92 2.45
C LEU A 430 -25.06 -19.18 3.84
N ARG A 431 -24.02 -18.43 4.24
CA ARG A 431 -23.42 -18.54 5.58
C ARG A 431 -24.43 -18.26 6.69
N GLN A 432 -25.26 -17.23 6.53
CA GLN A 432 -26.26 -16.87 7.54
C GLN A 432 -27.33 -17.95 7.75
N VAL A 433 -27.64 -18.74 6.72
CA VAL A 433 -28.57 -19.90 6.84
C VAL A 433 -27.89 -21.21 7.26
N GLY A 434 -26.63 -21.13 7.72
CA GLY A 434 -25.85 -22.26 8.23
C GLY A 434 -25.10 -23.06 7.17
N LEU A 435 -25.00 -22.56 5.93
CA LEU A 435 -24.29 -23.23 4.84
C LEU A 435 -22.89 -22.64 4.69
N ALA A 436 -21.84 -23.47 4.83
CA ALA A 436 -20.44 -23.04 4.89
C ALA A 436 -19.85 -22.64 3.52
N ALA A 437 -20.48 -21.71 2.81
CA ALA A 437 -20.00 -21.21 1.53
C ALA A 437 -18.69 -20.42 1.68
N GLN A 438 -17.76 -20.57 0.75
CA GLN A 438 -16.48 -19.88 0.75
C GLN A 438 -16.29 -19.05 -0.52
N PRO A 439 -15.74 -17.83 -0.43
CA PRO A 439 -15.36 -17.07 -1.61
C PRO A 439 -14.11 -17.68 -2.25
N VAL A 440 -14.11 -17.75 -3.58
CA VAL A 440 -12.93 -18.12 -4.39
C VAL A 440 -12.77 -17.08 -5.48
N ILE A 441 -11.60 -16.43 -5.55
CA ILE A 441 -11.29 -15.49 -6.61
C ILE A 441 -10.75 -16.21 -7.84
N LEU A 442 -11.05 -15.69 -9.03
CA LEU A 442 -10.61 -16.26 -10.29
C LEU A 442 -10.31 -15.18 -11.33
N SER A 443 -9.53 -15.56 -12.33
CA SER A 443 -9.37 -14.80 -13.56
C SER A 443 -10.35 -15.32 -14.59
N THR A 444 -11.19 -14.44 -15.12
CA THR A 444 -12.08 -14.77 -16.25
C THR A 444 -11.27 -15.09 -17.50
N ARG A 445 -11.86 -15.83 -18.44
CA ARG A 445 -11.19 -16.21 -19.70
C ARG A 445 -10.63 -15.00 -20.47
N THR A 446 -11.35 -13.88 -20.47
CA THR A 446 -10.95 -12.65 -21.17
C THR A 446 -9.84 -11.90 -20.43
N HIS A 447 -9.70 -12.12 -19.12
CA HIS A 447 -8.66 -11.51 -18.28
C HIS A 447 -7.31 -12.23 -18.37
N GLY A 448 -7.34 -13.52 -18.73
CA GLY A 448 -6.15 -14.33 -19.00
C GLY A 448 -5.83 -15.33 -17.91
N ARG A 449 -4.76 -16.09 -18.10
CA ARG A 449 -4.37 -17.16 -17.17
C ARG A 449 -3.71 -16.61 -15.91
N VAL A 450 -4.01 -17.25 -14.77
CA VAL A 450 -3.32 -17.02 -13.50
C VAL A 450 -2.03 -17.83 -13.49
N ASN A 451 -0.92 -17.19 -13.16
CA ASN A 451 0.34 -17.85 -12.88
C ASN A 451 0.41 -18.20 -11.40
N GLN A 452 0.20 -19.49 -11.07
CA GLN A 452 0.11 -19.97 -9.68
C GLN A 452 1.43 -19.87 -8.90
N ALA A 453 2.56 -19.74 -9.60
CA ALA A 453 3.86 -19.52 -8.94
C ALA A 453 3.97 -18.13 -8.29
N PHE A 454 3.00 -17.24 -8.55
CA PHE A 454 3.06 -15.84 -8.18
C PHE A 454 1.76 -15.37 -7.51
N PRO A 455 1.79 -15.09 -6.21
CA PRO A 455 0.64 -14.57 -5.48
C PRO A 455 0.47 -13.08 -5.76
N LEU A 456 -0.39 -12.74 -6.73
CA LEU A 456 -0.75 -11.36 -7.07
C LEU A 456 -2.26 -11.22 -7.24
N LEU A 457 -2.88 -10.29 -6.50
CA LEU A 457 -4.32 -10.02 -6.58
C LEU A 457 -4.76 -9.48 -7.95
N GLU A 458 -3.90 -8.74 -8.62
CA GLU A 458 -4.18 -8.16 -9.93
C GLU A 458 -4.38 -9.20 -11.03
N GLN A 459 -4.00 -10.46 -10.80
CA GLN A 459 -4.27 -11.56 -11.73
C GLN A 459 -5.75 -12.00 -11.70
N PHE A 460 -6.53 -11.53 -10.73
CA PHE A 460 -7.92 -11.92 -10.53
C PHE A 460 -8.86 -10.76 -10.85
N ASN A 461 -10.01 -11.06 -11.44
CA ASN A 461 -11.01 -10.06 -11.77
C ASN A 461 -12.45 -10.51 -11.47
N TYR A 462 -12.60 -11.61 -10.73
CA TYR A 462 -13.90 -12.19 -10.42
C TYR A 462 -13.85 -12.98 -9.10
N VAL A 463 -15.01 -13.19 -8.48
CA VAL A 463 -15.19 -14.03 -7.29
C VAL A 463 -16.39 -14.93 -7.48
N ILE A 464 -16.32 -16.18 -7.01
CA ILE A 464 -17.41 -17.15 -6.96
C ILE A 464 -17.60 -17.68 -5.55
N GLY A 465 -18.78 -18.25 -5.28
CA GLY A 465 -19.04 -18.99 -4.05
C GLY A 465 -18.89 -20.48 -4.27
N VAL A 466 -18.09 -21.14 -3.42
CA VAL A 466 -18.01 -22.60 -3.34
C VAL A 466 -18.79 -23.03 -2.11
N LEU A 467 -19.83 -23.83 -2.30
CA LEU A 467 -20.59 -24.46 -1.23
C LEU A 467 -20.39 -25.97 -1.30
N PRO A 468 -19.61 -26.58 -0.40
CA PRO A 468 -19.56 -28.03 -0.29
C PRO A 468 -20.89 -28.53 0.28
N LEU A 469 -21.55 -29.41 -0.47
CA LEU A 469 -22.71 -30.19 -0.03
C LEU A 469 -22.25 -31.64 0.18
N ALA A 470 -22.88 -32.36 1.09
CA ALA A 470 -22.64 -33.81 1.19
C ALA A 470 -23.14 -34.48 -0.11
N ASP A 471 -22.38 -35.46 -0.59
CA ASP A 471 -22.73 -36.25 -1.78
C ASP A 471 -24.04 -37.04 -1.60
#